data_AF-A0A257ABI1-F1
#
_entry.id   AF-A0A257ABI1-F1
#
_cell.length_a   1.000
_cell.length_b   1.000
_cell.length_c   1.000
_cell.angle_alpha   90.00
_cell.angle_beta   90.00
_cell.angle_gamma   90.00
#
_symmetry.space_group_name_H-M   'P 1'
#
loop_
_entity.id
_entity.type
_entity.pdbx_description
1 polymer ?
#
loop_
_entity_poly.entity_id
_entity_poly.type
_entity_poly.pdbx_seq_one_letter_code
_entity_poly.pdbx_strand_id
1 'polypeptide(L)'
;MIGERGLVDFLAWLTFTLRDPKLISGLVGRTLVSLAKRTGKHVYVRAKLEVLRSRRRGGAEEFTLGIQLAVYDAIAKAYGFPAIDTSWRNARECFLELLKMVGSNGGDE
;
A
#
# COMPACT_ATOMS: atom_id res chain seq x y z
N MET A 1 -5.80 16.49 5.22
CA MET A 1 -6.84 15.44 5.17
C MET A 1 -6.13 14.09 5.17
N ILE A 2 -6.60 13.12 5.96
CA ILE A 2 -6.07 11.75 5.99
C ILE A 2 -7.11 10.85 5.30
N GLY A 3 -6.70 10.02 4.36
CA GLY A 3 -7.56 9.07 3.66
C GLY A 3 -6.98 7.66 3.73
N GLU A 4 -7.84 6.65 3.87
CA GLU A 4 -7.43 5.24 4.05
C GLU A 4 -7.32 4.48 2.71
N ARG A 5 -7.91 5.01 1.63
CA ARG A 5 -7.88 4.40 0.29
C ARG A 5 -7.84 5.47 -0.81
N GLY A 6 -7.24 5.15 -1.95
CA GLY A 6 -7.14 6.07 -3.09
C GLY A 6 -6.90 5.38 -4.43
N LEU A 7 -6.30 6.13 -5.36
CA LEU A 7 -6.05 5.68 -6.73
C LEU A 7 -5.12 4.46 -6.79
N VAL A 8 -4.24 4.29 -5.81
CA VAL A 8 -3.34 3.14 -5.69
C VAL A 8 -4.13 1.87 -5.35
N ASP A 9 -5.13 1.96 -4.46
CA ASP A 9 -6.03 0.86 -4.15
C ASP A 9 -6.90 0.48 -5.35
N PHE A 10 -7.33 1.47 -6.14
CA PHE A 10 -8.05 1.21 -7.37
C PHE A 10 -7.18 0.44 -8.38
N LEU A 11 -5.90 0.80 -8.51
CA LEU A 11 -4.95 0.04 -9.34
C LEU A 11 -4.76 -1.39 -8.83
N ALA A 12 -4.62 -1.58 -7.50
CA ALA A 12 -4.50 -2.90 -6.91
C ALA A 12 -5.75 -3.74 -7.17
N TRP A 13 -6.93 -3.16 -6.99
CA TRP A 13 -8.21 -3.80 -7.26
C TRP A 13 -8.37 -4.19 -8.74
N LEU A 14 -8.02 -3.29 -9.68
CA LEU A 14 -8.04 -3.59 -11.12
C LEU A 14 -7.10 -4.74 -11.47
N THR A 15 -5.86 -4.68 -10.97
CA THR A 15 -4.84 -5.71 -11.20
C THR A 15 -5.32 -7.07 -10.68
N PHE A 16 -5.91 -7.09 -9.49
CA PHE A 16 -6.47 -8.30 -8.87
C PHE A 16 -7.68 -8.83 -9.64
N THR A 17 -8.61 -7.96 -10.00
CA THR A 17 -9.90 -8.32 -10.64
C THR A 17 -9.69 -8.83 -12.06
N LEU A 18 -8.86 -8.14 -12.84
CA LEU A 18 -8.57 -8.49 -14.24
C LEU A 18 -7.48 -9.55 -14.36
N ARG A 19 -6.81 -9.89 -13.26
CA ARG A 19 -5.67 -10.83 -13.22
C ARG A 19 -4.56 -10.45 -14.21
N ASP A 20 -4.38 -9.15 -14.45
CA ASP A 20 -3.39 -8.63 -15.39
C ASP A 20 -2.32 -7.80 -14.65
N PRO A 21 -1.17 -8.40 -14.31
CA PRO A 21 -0.08 -7.67 -13.65
C PRO A 21 0.57 -6.61 -14.55
N LYS A 22 0.37 -6.66 -15.88
CA LYS A 22 0.90 -5.64 -16.80
C LYS A 22 0.22 -4.29 -16.60
N LEU A 23 -0.95 -4.25 -15.96
CA LEU A 23 -1.60 -3.00 -15.57
C LEU A 23 -0.73 -2.15 -14.65
N ILE A 24 0.07 -2.78 -13.77
CA ILE A 24 0.95 -2.08 -12.84
C ILE A 24 1.98 -1.26 -13.61
N SER A 25 2.65 -1.83 -14.61
CA SER A 25 3.74 -1.17 -15.36
C SER A 25 3.26 -0.45 -16.64
N GLY A 26 2.04 -0.73 -17.08
CA GLY A 26 1.41 -0.15 -18.27
C GLY A 26 0.95 1.29 -18.09
N LEU A 27 0.35 1.84 -19.14
CA LEU A 27 -0.11 3.24 -19.15
C LEU A 27 -1.08 3.55 -18.00
N VAL A 28 -2.05 2.65 -17.75
CA VAL A 28 -3.05 2.83 -16.69
C VAL A 28 -2.40 2.96 -15.32
N GLY A 29 -1.52 2.01 -14.95
CA GLY A 29 -0.82 2.04 -13.67
C GLY A 29 0.04 3.28 -13.51
N ARG A 30 0.80 3.66 -14.55
CA ARG A 30 1.63 4.86 -14.52
C ARG A 30 0.79 6.12 -14.31
N THR A 31 -0.31 6.27 -15.07
CA THR A 31 -1.20 7.42 -14.94
C THR A 31 -1.85 7.50 -13.57
N LEU A 32 -2.40 6.41 -13.05
CA LEU A 32 -3.04 6.37 -11.74
C LEU A 32 -2.05 6.71 -10.62
N VAL A 33 -0.84 6.17 -10.68
CA VAL A 33 0.18 6.42 -9.66
C VAL A 33 0.73 7.85 -9.76
N SER A 34 0.96 8.37 -10.96
CA SER A 34 1.35 9.76 -11.15
C SER A 34 0.30 10.72 -10.59
N LEU A 35 -0.98 10.43 -10.80
CA LEU A 35 -2.06 11.23 -10.24
C LEU A 35 -2.12 11.10 -8.71
N ALA A 36 -1.98 9.88 -8.16
CA ALA A 36 -1.92 9.67 -6.72
C ALA A 36 -0.80 10.50 -6.08
N LYS A 37 0.42 10.45 -6.62
CA LYS A 37 1.55 11.21 -6.09
C LYS A 37 1.34 12.72 -6.11
N ARG A 38 0.51 13.24 -7.02
CA ARG A 38 0.12 14.66 -7.04
C ARG A 38 -0.88 15.04 -5.96
N THR A 39 -1.70 14.11 -5.46
CA THR A 39 -2.71 14.39 -4.43
C THR A 39 -2.13 14.39 -3.01
N GLY A 40 -0.90 13.89 -2.82
CA GLY A 40 -0.23 13.91 -1.52
C GLY A 40 0.76 12.78 -1.31
N LYS A 41 1.16 12.59 -0.05
CA LYS A 41 2.03 11.50 0.38
C LYS A 41 1.21 10.23 0.57
N HIS A 42 1.72 9.12 0.05
CA HIS A 42 1.12 7.80 0.18
C HIS A 42 2.08 6.89 0.93
N VAL A 43 1.55 6.17 1.91
CA VAL A 43 2.33 5.21 2.71
C VAL A 43 1.62 3.88 2.65
N TYR A 44 2.37 2.86 2.25
CA TYR A 44 1.86 1.51 2.19
C TYR A 44 1.97 0.84 3.56
N VAL A 45 0.83 0.64 4.23
CA VAL A 45 0.78 -0.07 5.50
C VAL A 45 0.65 -1.57 5.22
N ARG A 46 1.64 -2.35 5.64
CA ARG A 46 1.69 -3.80 5.41
C ARG A 46 1.88 -4.60 6.70
N ALA A 47 1.63 -5.89 6.60
CA ALA A 47 2.06 -6.89 7.57
C ALA A 47 2.38 -8.20 6.84
N LYS A 48 3.22 -9.04 7.45
CA LYS A 48 3.53 -10.38 6.96
C LYS A 48 2.24 -11.19 6.81
N LEU A 49 2.21 -12.05 5.80
CA LEU A 49 1.05 -12.88 5.50
C LEU A 49 0.59 -13.73 6.69
N GLU A 50 1.53 -14.28 7.48
CA GLU A 50 1.24 -15.05 8.69
C GLU A 50 0.46 -14.23 9.74
N VAL A 51 0.80 -12.95 9.89
CA VAL A 51 0.15 -12.02 10.80
C VAL A 51 -1.21 -11.56 10.26
N LEU A 52 -1.31 -11.33 8.94
CA LEU A 52 -2.59 -11.00 8.33
C LEU A 52 -3.59 -12.16 8.47
N ARG A 53 -3.11 -13.40 8.25
CA ARG A 53 -3.91 -14.62 8.43
C ARG A 53 -4.36 -14.80 9.88
N SER A 54 -3.49 -14.56 10.86
CA SER A 54 -3.89 -14.69 12.27
C SER A 54 -4.95 -13.65 12.66
N ARG A 55 -4.87 -12.42 12.13
CA ARG A 55 -5.82 -11.33 12.40
C ARG A 55 -7.16 -11.49 11.67
N ARG A 56 -7.19 -12.14 10.50
CA ARG A 56 -8.37 -12.25 9.62
C ARG A 56 -8.88 -13.67 9.42
N ARG A 57 -8.49 -14.60 10.30
CA ARG A 57 -8.92 -16.00 10.24
C ARG A 57 -10.45 -16.09 10.24
N GLY A 58 -11.02 -16.81 9.28
CA GLY A 58 -12.48 -16.96 9.10
C GLY A 58 -13.15 -15.80 8.35
N GLY A 59 -12.40 -14.83 7.84
CA GLY A 59 -12.92 -13.72 7.03
C GLY A 59 -13.03 -14.06 5.54
N ALA A 60 -13.88 -13.33 4.81
CA ALA A 60 -14.10 -13.51 3.38
C ALA A 60 -12.82 -13.40 2.52
N GLU A 61 -11.81 -12.67 3.02
CA GLU A 61 -10.56 -12.41 2.29
C GLU A 61 -9.45 -13.42 2.58
N GLU A 62 -9.64 -14.38 3.49
CA GLU A 62 -8.59 -15.29 3.96
C GLU A 62 -7.81 -15.96 2.81
N PHE A 63 -8.53 -16.38 1.76
CA PHE A 63 -7.98 -17.04 0.59
C PHE A 63 -7.33 -16.08 -0.42
N THR A 64 -7.70 -14.80 -0.40
CA THR A 64 -7.21 -13.78 -1.34
C THR A 64 -6.08 -12.92 -0.77
N LEU A 65 -5.86 -12.96 0.55
CA LEU A 65 -4.84 -12.15 1.24
C LEU A 65 -3.44 -12.27 0.63
N GLY A 66 -3.02 -13.48 0.26
CA GLY A 66 -1.70 -13.70 -0.33
C GLY A 66 -1.52 -12.98 -1.67
N ILE A 67 -2.54 -13.03 -2.52
CA ILE A 67 -2.51 -12.39 -3.85
C ILE A 67 -2.61 -10.87 -3.69
N GLN A 68 -3.51 -10.39 -2.83
CA GLN A 68 -3.63 -8.96 -2.54
C GLN A 68 -2.30 -8.39 -2.05
N LEU A 69 -1.68 -9.04 -1.06
CA LEU A 69 -0.37 -8.63 -0.53
C LEU A 69 0.68 -8.57 -1.64
N ALA A 70 0.75 -9.59 -2.50
CA ALA A 70 1.70 -9.62 -3.62
C ALA A 70 1.47 -8.48 -4.62
N VAL A 71 0.21 -8.12 -4.91
CA VAL A 71 -0.13 -7.01 -5.81
C VAL A 71 0.29 -5.67 -5.19
N TYR A 72 -0.06 -5.43 -3.92
CA TYR A 72 0.34 -4.20 -3.24
C TYR A 72 1.86 -4.09 -3.10
N ASP A 73 2.56 -5.18 -2.77
CA ASP A 73 4.02 -5.23 -2.72
C ASP A 73 4.65 -4.92 -4.08
N ALA A 74 4.08 -5.45 -5.16
CA ALA A 74 4.54 -5.17 -6.53
C ALA A 74 4.36 -3.69 -6.90
N ILE A 75 3.22 -3.08 -6.58
CA ILE A 75 2.97 -1.65 -6.82
C ILE A 75 3.93 -0.80 -5.98
N ALA A 76 4.08 -1.10 -4.68
CA ALA A 76 4.96 -0.37 -3.80
C ALA A 76 6.41 -0.39 -4.29
N LYS A 77 6.89 -1.58 -4.71
CA LYS A 77 8.22 -1.76 -5.30
C LYS A 77 8.38 -1.03 -6.63
N ALA A 78 7.39 -1.12 -7.52
CA ALA A 78 7.45 -0.52 -8.85
C ALA A 78 7.52 1.01 -8.80
N TYR A 79 6.88 1.62 -7.81
CA TYR A 79 6.72 3.08 -7.74
C TYR A 79 7.45 3.73 -6.55
N GLY A 80 8.18 2.96 -5.76
CA GLY A 80 8.95 3.45 -4.62
C GLY A 80 8.08 4.06 -3.53
N PHE A 81 6.91 3.47 -3.25
CA PHE A 81 6.09 3.92 -2.13
C PHE A 81 6.75 3.51 -0.80
N PRO A 82 6.90 4.43 0.17
CA PRO A 82 7.39 4.07 1.50
C PRO A 82 6.39 3.11 2.15
N ALA A 83 6.92 2.11 2.86
CA ALA A 83 6.12 1.07 3.49
C ALA A 83 6.38 1.00 5.00
N ILE A 84 5.31 0.84 5.78
CA ILE A 84 5.38 0.59 7.22
C ILE A 84 4.94 -0.84 7.48
N ASP A 85 5.82 -1.62 8.10
CA ASP A 85 5.52 -2.98 8.52
C ASP A 85 4.96 -3.00 9.95
N THR A 86 3.74 -3.53 10.10
CA THR A 86 2.97 -3.60 11.35
C THR A 86 2.91 -5.01 11.93
N SER A 87 3.70 -5.96 11.43
CA SER A 87 3.59 -7.39 11.78
C SER A 87 3.69 -7.65 13.27
N TRP A 88 4.69 -7.07 13.92
CA TRP A 88 5.07 -7.37 15.31
C TRP A 88 5.29 -6.10 16.14
N ARG A 89 4.60 -5.02 15.75
CA ARG A 89 4.82 -3.69 16.29
C ARG A 89 3.52 -3.12 16.83
N ASN A 90 3.63 -2.33 17.88
CA ASN A 90 2.48 -1.63 18.44
C ASN A 90 2.13 -0.38 17.62
N ALA A 91 0.90 0.10 17.76
CA ALA A 91 0.40 1.24 16.99
C ALA A 91 1.23 2.52 17.23
N ARG A 92 1.76 2.72 18.44
CA ARG A 92 2.55 3.92 18.79
C ARG A 92 3.88 3.96 18.02
N GLU A 93 4.60 2.85 17.95
CA GLU A 93 5.84 2.75 17.19
C GLU A 93 5.63 3.00 15.69
N CYS A 94 4.59 2.40 15.11
CA CYS A 94 4.23 2.59 13.71
C CYS A 94 3.82 4.04 13.43
N PHE A 95 3.09 4.67 14.36
CA PHE A 95 2.69 6.07 14.23
C PHE A 95 3.88 7.03 14.26
N LEU A 96 4.85 6.81 15.17
CA LEU A 96 6.06 7.62 15.22
C LEU A 96 6.91 7.49 13.94
N GLU A 97 6.99 6.29 13.36
CA GLU A 97 7.65 6.08 12.08
C GLU A 97 6.89 6.77 10.93
N LEU A 98 5.56 6.66 10.90
CA LEU A 98 4.72 7.36 9.93
C LEU A 98 4.95 8.88 9.98
N LEU A 99 5.01 9.45 11.18
CA LEU A 99 5.30 10.87 11.36
C LEU A 99 6.68 11.26 10.83
N LYS A 100 7.70 10.40 10.94
CA LYS A 100 9.00 10.65 10.32
C LYS A 100 8.90 10.63 8.80
N MET A 101 8.24 9.63 8.22
CA MET A 101 8.06 9.51 6.77
C MET A 101 7.29 10.70 6.17
N VAL A 102 6.26 11.19 6.87
CA VAL A 102 5.41 12.29 6.42
C VAL A 102 6.00 13.66 6.79
N GLY A 103 6.73 13.76 7.91
CA GLY A 103 7.24 15.01 8.47
C GLY A 103 8.66 15.42 8.05
N SER A 104 9.50 14.50 7.58
CA SER A 104 10.92 14.80 7.23
C SER A 104 11.14 15.59 5.93
N ASN A 105 10.14 16.35 5.44
CA ASN A 105 10.25 17.20 4.23
C ASN A 105 9.78 18.65 4.48
N GLY A 106 9.87 19.12 5.73
CA GLY A 106 9.48 20.47 6.15
C GLY A 106 10.66 21.42 6.37
N GLY A 107 11.82 21.13 5.80
CA GLY A 107 12.97 22.03 5.71
C GLY A 107 13.57 21.86 4.33
N ASP A 108 13.85 22.99 3.68
CA ASP A 108 14.27 23.16 2.29
C ASP A 108 13.11 23.15 1.27
N GLU A 109 12.36 24.25 1.24
CA GLU A 109 12.24 25.20 0.11
C GLU A 109 11.29 26.36 0.47
#